data_AF-Q9H6V9-F1
#
_entry.id   AF-Q9H6V9-F1
#
_cell.length_a   1.000
_cell.length_b   1.000
_cell.length_c   1.000
_cell.angle_alpha   90.00
_cell.angle_beta   90.00
_cell.angle_gamma   90.00
#
_symmetry.space_group_name_H-M   'P 1'
#
loop_
_entity.id
_entity.type
_entity.pdbx_description
1 polymer ?
#
loop_
_entity_poly.entity_id
_entity_poly.type
_entity_poly.pdbx_seq_one_letter_code
_entity_poly.pdbx_strand_id
1 'polypeptide(L)'
;MDSELKEEIPVHEEFILCGGAETQVLKCGPWTDLFHDQSVKRPKLLIFIIPGNPGFSAFYVPFAKALYSLTNRRFPVWTISHAGHALAPKDKKILTTSEDSNAQEIKDIYGLNGQIEHKLAFLRTHVPKDMKLVLIGHSIGSYFTLQMLKRVPELPVIRAFLLFPTIERMSESPNGRIATPLLCWFRYVLYVTGYLLLKPCPETIKSLLIRRGLQVMNLENEFSPLNILEPFCLANAAYLGGQEMMEVVKRDDETIKEHLCKLTFYYGTIDPWCPKEYYEDIKKDFPEGDIRLCEKNIPHAFITHFNQEMADMIADSLKDDLSKM
;
A
#
# COMPACT_ATOMS: atom_id res chain seq x y z
N MET A 1 -30.75 -25.03 -4.67
CA MET A 1 -29.39 -24.64 -4.23
C MET A 1 -28.76 -23.95 -5.41
N ASP A 2 -29.08 -22.66 -5.59
CA ASP A 2 -28.31 -21.85 -6.53
C ASP A 2 -27.02 -21.53 -5.79
N SER A 3 -26.00 -22.37 -5.99
CA SER A 3 -24.64 -21.88 -5.87
C SER A 3 -24.52 -20.82 -6.95
N GLU A 4 -24.79 -19.56 -6.60
CA GLU A 4 -24.29 -18.43 -7.37
C GLU A 4 -22.82 -18.77 -7.60
N LEU A 5 -22.49 -19.12 -8.84
CA LEU A 5 -21.12 -19.22 -9.30
C LEU A 5 -20.56 -17.84 -8.97
N LYS A 6 -19.83 -17.71 -7.85
CA LYS A 6 -19.12 -16.50 -7.50
C LYS A 6 -18.15 -16.29 -8.64
N GLU A 7 -18.56 -15.47 -9.59
CA GLU A 7 -17.79 -15.14 -10.76
C GLU A 7 -16.43 -14.66 -10.25
N GLU A 8 -15.37 -15.38 -10.63
CA GLU A 8 -14.04 -15.15 -10.10
C GLU A 8 -13.60 -13.73 -10.44
N ILE A 9 -13.24 -12.95 -9.42
CA ILE A 9 -12.82 -11.56 -9.63
C ILE A 9 -11.41 -11.60 -10.22
N PRO A 10 -11.19 -11.10 -11.45
CA PRO A 10 -9.90 -11.16 -12.09
C PRO A 10 -8.92 -10.24 -11.36
N VAL A 11 -7.77 -10.80 -11.00
CA VAL A 11 -6.61 -10.02 -10.53
C VAL A 11 -5.43 -10.38 -11.41
N HIS A 12 -4.85 -9.37 -12.04
CA HIS A 12 -3.69 -9.52 -12.90
C HIS A 12 -2.44 -9.06 -12.15
N GLU A 13 -1.42 -9.93 -12.12
CA GLU A 13 -0.11 -9.59 -11.58
C GLU A 13 0.84 -9.20 -12.71
N GLU A 14 1.39 -8.00 -12.57
CA GLU A 14 2.40 -7.46 -13.48
C GLU A 14 3.67 -7.09 -12.70
N PHE A 15 4.80 -7.24 -13.39
CA PHE A 15 6.09 -6.74 -12.94
C PHE A 15 6.54 -5.68 -13.93
N ILE A 16 6.77 -4.47 -13.45
CA ILE A 16 7.15 -3.32 -14.28
C ILE A 16 8.49 -2.75 -13.80
N LEU A 17 9.23 -2.10 -14.67
CA LEU A 17 10.39 -1.30 -14.30
C LEU A 17 9.95 0.14 -14.04
N CYS A 18 9.92 0.57 -12.79
CA CYS A 18 9.49 1.92 -12.42
C CYS A 18 10.59 2.62 -11.61
N GLY A 19 11.09 3.75 -12.11
CA GLY A 19 12.11 4.56 -11.44
C GLY A 19 13.46 3.85 -11.22
N GLY A 20 13.74 2.78 -11.96
CA GLY A 20 14.95 1.97 -11.82
C GLY A 20 14.82 0.72 -10.95
N ALA A 21 13.61 0.39 -10.45
CA ALA A 21 13.38 -0.87 -9.74
C ALA A 21 12.25 -1.71 -10.34
N GLU A 22 12.42 -3.03 -10.29
CA GLU A 22 11.33 -3.99 -10.49
C GLU A 22 10.25 -3.76 -9.43
N THR A 23 9.02 -3.62 -9.90
CA THR A 23 7.87 -3.29 -9.06
C THR A 23 6.72 -4.22 -9.42
N GLN A 24 6.16 -4.88 -8.42
CA GLN A 24 4.97 -5.69 -8.58
C GLN A 24 3.73 -4.80 -8.46
N VAL A 25 2.79 -4.98 -9.38
CA VAL A 25 1.49 -4.32 -9.36
C VAL A 25 0.41 -5.39 -9.51
N LEU A 26 -0.56 -5.37 -8.60
CA LEU A 26 -1.73 -6.23 -8.66
C LEU A 26 -2.93 -5.38 -9.10
N LYS A 27 -3.49 -5.73 -10.25
CA LYS A 27 -4.57 -4.99 -10.91
C LYS A 27 -5.86 -5.80 -10.82
N CYS A 28 -6.78 -5.38 -9.95
CA CYS A 28 -8.08 -5.99 -9.79
C CYS A 28 -9.11 -5.36 -10.76
N GLY A 29 -9.81 -6.22 -11.50
CA GLY A 29 -10.71 -5.84 -12.59
C GLY A 29 -10.08 -6.06 -13.98
N PRO A 30 -10.88 -5.93 -15.05
CA PRO A 30 -10.43 -6.25 -16.42
C PRO A 30 -9.46 -5.21 -17.02
N TRP A 31 -9.31 -4.04 -16.39
CA TRP A 31 -8.51 -2.93 -16.91
C TRP A 31 -7.06 -3.06 -16.45
N THR A 32 -6.20 -3.58 -17.34
CA THR A 32 -4.76 -3.68 -17.10
C THR A 32 -3.97 -2.52 -17.73
N ASP A 33 -4.42 -1.98 -18.86
CA ASP A 33 -3.83 -0.81 -19.51
C ASP A 33 -4.84 0.35 -19.60
N LEU A 34 -4.65 1.38 -18.78
CA LEU A 34 -5.56 2.52 -18.71
C LEU A 34 -5.36 3.54 -19.84
N PHE A 35 -4.26 3.48 -20.60
CA PHE A 35 -4.00 4.36 -21.73
C PHE A 35 -4.68 3.86 -23.01
N HIS A 36 -4.58 2.57 -23.28
CA HIS A 36 -5.05 1.99 -24.54
C HIS A 36 -6.41 1.30 -24.47
N ASP A 37 -7.08 1.29 -23.31
CA ASP A 37 -8.45 0.80 -23.21
C ASP A 37 -9.42 1.70 -24.01
N GLN A 38 -9.85 1.19 -25.16
CA GLN A 38 -10.83 1.83 -26.05
C GLN A 38 -12.28 1.38 -25.77
N SER A 39 -12.54 0.70 -24.65
CA SER A 39 -13.90 0.24 -24.37
C SER A 39 -14.83 1.43 -24.09
N VAL A 40 -16.09 1.30 -24.51
CA VAL A 40 -17.15 2.26 -24.16
C VAL A 40 -17.32 2.39 -22.64
N LYS A 41 -16.85 1.37 -21.88
CA LYS A 41 -16.90 1.29 -20.43
C LYS A 41 -15.55 1.64 -19.77
N ARG A 42 -14.69 2.43 -20.43
CA ARG A 42 -13.42 2.88 -19.85
C ARG A 42 -13.67 3.55 -18.49
N PRO A 43 -12.99 3.11 -17.42
CA PRO A 43 -13.18 3.68 -16.10
C PRO A 43 -12.62 5.11 -16.07
N LYS A 44 -13.30 6.02 -15.36
CA LYS A 44 -12.85 7.40 -15.14
C LYS A 44 -12.13 7.59 -13.80
N LEU A 45 -12.07 6.54 -13.00
CA LEU A 45 -11.53 6.54 -11.65
C LEU A 45 -10.66 5.30 -11.45
N LEU A 46 -9.52 5.49 -10.78
CA LEU A 46 -8.70 4.41 -10.25
C LEU A 46 -8.69 4.46 -8.72
N ILE A 47 -8.97 3.34 -8.08
CA ILE A 47 -8.73 3.13 -6.66
C ILE A 47 -7.32 2.57 -6.51
N PHE A 48 -6.42 3.35 -5.93
CA PHE A 48 -5.00 3.05 -5.85
C PHE A 48 -4.56 2.84 -4.41
N ILE A 49 -4.18 1.60 -4.09
CA ILE A 49 -3.78 1.16 -2.76
C ILE A 49 -2.27 1.26 -2.63
N ILE A 50 -1.84 1.99 -1.61
CA ILE A 50 -0.44 2.14 -1.19
C ILE A 50 -0.27 1.38 0.13
N PRO A 51 0.43 0.23 0.11
CA PRO A 51 0.65 -0.60 1.29
C PRO A 51 1.36 0.12 2.45
N GLY A 52 1.29 -0.51 3.62
CA GLY A 52 2.20 -0.29 4.74
C GLY A 52 3.55 -0.99 4.55
N ASN A 53 4.41 -0.97 5.57
CA ASN A 53 5.69 -1.68 5.57
C ASN A 53 5.57 -3.00 6.36
N PRO A 54 5.90 -4.16 5.78
CA PRO A 54 6.41 -4.37 4.43
C PRO A 54 5.36 -4.18 3.33
N GLY A 55 5.77 -3.51 2.25
CA GLY A 55 4.94 -3.19 1.09
C GLY A 55 4.71 -4.35 0.12
N PHE A 56 4.32 -5.52 0.61
CA PHE A 56 3.96 -6.68 -0.21
C PHE A 56 2.52 -6.56 -0.70
N SER A 57 2.34 -6.32 -2.00
CA SER A 57 1.01 -6.07 -2.58
C SER A 57 0.05 -7.27 -2.47
N ALA A 58 0.59 -8.50 -2.48
CA ALA A 58 -0.19 -9.73 -2.40
C ALA A 58 -1.11 -9.80 -1.17
N PHE A 59 -0.71 -9.22 -0.03
CA PHE A 59 -1.54 -9.18 1.17
C PHE A 59 -2.83 -8.36 1.03
N TYR A 60 -2.90 -7.48 0.05
CA TYR A 60 -4.05 -6.59 -0.17
C TYR A 60 -5.02 -7.16 -1.20
N VAL A 61 -4.76 -8.33 -1.77
CA VAL A 61 -5.62 -8.93 -2.80
C VAL A 61 -7.05 -9.18 -2.29
N PRO A 62 -7.26 -9.79 -1.10
CA PRO A 62 -8.61 -9.96 -0.58
C PRO A 62 -9.34 -8.62 -0.39
N PHE A 63 -8.62 -7.61 0.13
CA PHE A 63 -9.14 -6.25 0.30
C PHE A 63 -9.49 -5.58 -1.04
N ALA A 64 -8.63 -5.71 -2.05
CA ALA A 64 -8.86 -5.17 -3.39
C ALA A 64 -10.06 -5.84 -4.08
N LYS A 65 -10.22 -7.17 -3.93
CA LYS A 65 -11.39 -7.91 -4.43
C LYS A 65 -12.69 -7.49 -3.74
N ALA A 66 -12.65 -7.27 -2.43
CA ALA A 66 -13.79 -6.78 -1.66
C ALA A 66 -14.20 -5.37 -2.13
N LEU A 67 -13.25 -4.42 -2.21
CA LEU A 67 -13.50 -3.07 -2.72
C LEU A 67 -14.04 -3.07 -4.15
N TYR A 68 -13.47 -3.89 -5.03
CA TYR A 68 -13.95 -4.02 -6.41
C TYR A 68 -15.40 -4.49 -6.46
N SER A 69 -15.77 -5.47 -5.65
CA SER A 69 -17.15 -5.96 -5.56
C SER A 69 -18.10 -4.90 -5.02
N LEU A 70 -17.73 -4.25 -3.93
CA LEU A 70 -18.57 -3.25 -3.24
C LEU A 70 -18.75 -1.96 -4.04
N THR A 71 -17.82 -1.66 -4.95
CA THR A 71 -17.93 -0.53 -5.89
C THR A 71 -18.66 -0.90 -7.19
N ASN A 72 -19.42 -2.00 -7.17
CA ASN A 72 -20.19 -2.55 -8.27
C ASN A 72 -19.33 -2.94 -9.49
N ARG A 73 -18.07 -3.32 -9.28
CA ARG A 73 -17.13 -3.74 -10.33
C ARG A 73 -16.88 -2.66 -11.41
N ARG A 74 -17.13 -1.39 -11.09
CA ARG A 74 -17.08 -0.26 -12.05
C ARG A 74 -15.70 0.37 -12.19
N PHE A 75 -14.83 0.19 -11.21
CA PHE A 75 -13.55 0.90 -11.13
C PHE A 75 -12.41 -0.10 -10.90
N PRO A 76 -11.25 0.06 -11.57
CA PRO A 76 -10.06 -0.71 -11.27
C PRO A 76 -9.60 -0.44 -9.82
N VAL A 77 -9.18 -1.50 -9.14
CA VAL A 77 -8.55 -1.42 -7.82
C VAL A 77 -7.12 -1.95 -7.95
N TRP A 78 -6.14 -1.06 -7.96
CA TRP A 78 -4.74 -1.44 -8.15
C TRP A 78 -3.95 -1.29 -6.86
N THR A 79 -3.09 -2.26 -6.57
CA THR A 79 -2.14 -2.21 -5.44
C THR A 79 -0.72 -2.24 -5.98
N ILE A 80 0.10 -1.28 -5.57
CA ILE A 80 1.53 -1.22 -5.92
C ILE A 80 2.38 -1.75 -4.78
N SER A 81 3.37 -2.60 -5.04
CA SER A 81 4.37 -2.96 -4.04
C SER A 81 5.31 -1.78 -3.77
N HIS A 82 5.94 -1.74 -2.60
CA HIS A 82 7.10 -0.86 -2.45
C HIS A 82 8.24 -1.32 -3.35
N ALA A 83 9.02 -0.37 -3.87
CA ALA A 83 10.19 -0.70 -4.69
C ALA A 83 11.13 -1.60 -3.88
N GLY A 84 11.60 -2.70 -4.48
CA GLY A 84 12.49 -3.66 -3.81
C GLY A 84 11.82 -4.60 -2.80
N HIS A 85 10.50 -4.55 -2.62
CA HIS A 85 9.74 -5.49 -1.78
C HIS A 85 9.14 -6.64 -2.58
N ALA A 86 9.34 -6.67 -3.89
CA ALA A 86 9.00 -7.81 -4.72
C ALA A 86 10.12 -8.02 -5.75
N LEU A 87 10.42 -9.27 -6.05
CA LEU A 87 11.25 -9.66 -7.18
C LEU A 87 10.36 -10.30 -8.23
N ALA A 88 10.62 -10.00 -9.51
CA ALA A 88 10.00 -10.74 -10.59
C ALA A 88 10.47 -12.20 -10.56
N PRO A 89 9.56 -13.19 -10.67
CA PRO A 89 9.94 -14.56 -10.99
C PRO A 89 10.77 -14.59 -12.27
N LYS A 90 11.77 -15.49 -12.35
CA LYS A 90 12.72 -15.55 -13.48
C LYS A 90 12.06 -15.75 -14.84
N ASP A 91 10.88 -16.35 -14.86
CA ASP A 91 10.06 -16.64 -16.03
C ASP A 91 9.09 -15.50 -16.40
N LYS A 92 8.91 -14.50 -15.52
CA LYS A 92 8.03 -13.36 -15.79
C LYS A 92 8.76 -12.23 -16.51
N LYS A 93 8.12 -11.72 -17.56
CA LYS A 93 8.58 -10.56 -18.31
C LYS A 93 8.40 -9.29 -17.47
N ILE A 94 9.48 -8.53 -17.32
CA ILE A 94 9.42 -7.17 -16.79
C ILE A 94 8.92 -6.26 -17.91
N LEU A 95 7.80 -5.58 -17.67
CA LEU A 95 7.22 -4.62 -18.59
C LEU A 95 7.94 -3.28 -18.44
N THR A 96 8.29 -2.66 -19.58
CA THR A 96 8.93 -1.35 -19.64
C THR A 96 8.12 -0.46 -20.58
N THR A 97 7.84 0.78 -20.18
CA THR A 97 7.33 1.79 -21.11
C THR A 97 8.50 2.54 -21.78
N SER A 98 8.23 3.22 -22.90
CA SER A 98 9.22 4.12 -23.51
C SER A 98 9.61 5.26 -22.56
N GLU A 99 8.71 5.69 -21.68
CA GLU A 99 8.99 6.69 -20.66
C GLU A 99 9.91 6.13 -19.57
N ASP A 100 9.68 4.90 -19.10
CA ASP A 100 10.54 4.27 -18.08
C ASP A 100 11.98 4.13 -18.55
N SER A 101 12.20 3.77 -19.82
CA SER A 101 13.55 3.61 -20.38
C SER A 101 14.35 4.91 -20.49
N ASN A 102 13.67 6.06 -20.49
CA ASN A 102 14.30 7.38 -20.55
C ASN A 102 14.25 8.13 -19.21
N ALA A 103 13.52 7.62 -18.22
CA ALA A 103 13.40 8.22 -16.92
C ALA A 103 14.71 8.11 -16.14
N GLN A 104 15.08 9.16 -15.44
CA GLN A 104 16.21 9.13 -14.52
C GLN A 104 15.90 8.16 -13.36
N GLU A 105 16.87 7.32 -13.01
CA GLU A 105 16.76 6.45 -11.84
C GLU A 105 16.48 7.29 -10.57
N ILE A 106 15.54 6.83 -9.76
CA ILE A 106 15.17 7.50 -8.53
C ILE A 106 16.28 7.26 -7.50
N LYS A 107 16.87 8.35 -7.01
CA LYS A 107 17.89 8.28 -5.96
C LYS A 107 17.27 7.68 -4.69
N ASP A 108 17.97 6.72 -4.10
CA ASP A 108 17.54 6.04 -2.87
C ASP A 108 16.12 5.44 -2.99
N ILE A 109 15.85 4.76 -4.12
CA ILE A 109 14.50 4.26 -4.46
C ILE A 109 13.89 3.35 -3.38
N TYR A 110 14.72 2.62 -2.63
CA TYR A 110 14.27 1.75 -1.55
C TYR A 110 14.00 2.50 -0.25
N GLY A 111 14.51 3.72 -0.12
CA GLY A 111 14.32 4.57 1.04
C GLY A 111 13.05 5.40 1.00
N LEU A 112 12.72 6.06 2.11
CA LEU A 112 11.45 6.76 2.35
C LEU A 112 11.14 7.80 1.26
N ASN A 113 12.11 8.64 0.91
CA ASN A 113 11.94 9.64 -0.15
C ASN A 113 11.81 9.02 -1.54
N GLY A 114 12.65 8.03 -1.85
CA GLY A 114 12.61 7.34 -3.14
C GLY A 114 11.32 6.54 -3.33
N GLN A 115 10.78 5.98 -2.25
CA GLN A 115 9.48 5.34 -2.23
C GLN A 115 8.37 6.34 -2.56
N ILE A 116 8.42 7.61 -2.16
CA ILE A 116 7.40 8.62 -2.54
C ILE A 116 7.49 8.93 -4.03
N GLU A 117 8.70 9.23 -4.52
CA GLU A 117 8.96 9.48 -5.94
C GLU A 117 8.57 8.29 -6.82
N HIS A 118 8.76 7.06 -6.33
CA HIS A 118 8.41 5.84 -7.02
C HIS A 118 6.91 5.73 -7.31
N LYS A 119 6.02 6.09 -6.36
CA LYS A 119 4.56 6.07 -6.62
C LYS A 119 4.16 7.22 -7.55
N LEU A 120 4.79 8.39 -7.42
CA LEU A 120 4.54 9.52 -8.33
C LEU A 120 4.97 9.18 -9.77
N ALA A 121 6.13 8.54 -9.94
CA ALA A 121 6.62 8.06 -11.22
C ALA A 121 5.65 7.04 -11.82
N PHE A 122 5.21 6.04 -11.03
CA PHE A 122 4.24 5.07 -11.48
C PHE A 122 2.93 5.70 -11.97
N LEU A 123 2.35 6.62 -11.19
CA LEU A 123 1.12 7.31 -11.59
C LEU A 123 1.34 8.13 -12.86
N ARG A 124 2.50 8.76 -13.03
CA ARG A 124 2.82 9.54 -14.23
C ARG A 124 2.92 8.68 -15.49
N THR A 125 3.51 7.48 -15.40
CA THR A 125 3.81 6.63 -16.56
C THR A 125 2.72 5.60 -16.86
N HIS A 126 1.89 5.21 -15.88
CA HIS A 126 0.89 4.15 -16.03
C HIS A 126 -0.56 4.61 -15.86
N VAL A 127 -0.81 5.85 -15.43
CA VAL A 127 -2.17 6.37 -15.22
C VAL A 127 -2.41 7.64 -16.07
N PRO A 128 -3.47 7.68 -16.89
CA PRO A 128 -3.85 8.88 -17.65
C PRO A 128 -4.11 10.09 -16.75
N LYS A 129 -3.67 11.28 -17.17
CA LYS A 129 -3.78 12.53 -16.38
C LYS A 129 -5.23 12.95 -16.08
N ASP A 130 -6.18 12.55 -16.91
CA ASP A 130 -7.61 12.82 -16.75
C ASP A 130 -8.31 11.83 -15.80
N MET A 131 -7.64 10.74 -15.43
CA MET A 131 -8.18 9.75 -14.49
C MET A 131 -8.24 10.32 -13.08
N LYS A 132 -9.42 10.24 -12.46
CA LYS A 132 -9.59 10.57 -11.05
C LYS A 132 -9.00 9.48 -10.16
N LEU A 133 -8.53 9.85 -8.98
CA LEU A 133 -7.89 8.93 -8.03
C LEU A 133 -8.63 8.87 -6.70
N VAL A 134 -8.88 7.66 -6.22
CA VAL A 134 -9.05 7.40 -4.79
C VAL A 134 -7.75 6.78 -4.29
N LEU A 135 -7.07 7.45 -3.36
CA LEU A 135 -5.86 6.91 -2.75
C LEU A 135 -6.24 6.19 -1.45
N ILE A 136 -5.68 5.01 -1.22
CA ILE A 136 -5.84 4.28 0.05
C ILE A 136 -4.43 3.99 0.57
N GLY A 137 -3.96 4.83 1.50
CA GLY A 137 -2.70 4.63 2.19
C GLY A 137 -2.92 3.83 3.47
N HIS A 138 -2.21 2.72 3.66
CA HIS A 138 -2.19 1.99 4.93
C HIS A 138 -0.86 2.22 5.64
N SER A 139 -0.88 2.50 6.94
CA SER A 139 0.36 2.66 7.73
C SER A 139 1.26 3.71 7.08
N ILE A 140 2.50 3.38 6.73
CA ILE A 140 3.42 4.29 6.04
C ILE A 140 2.92 4.75 4.68
N GLY A 141 2.06 3.97 4.02
CA GLY A 141 1.35 4.39 2.80
C GLY A 141 0.52 5.65 3.00
N SER A 142 0.06 5.93 4.23
CA SER A 142 -0.60 7.20 4.58
C SER A 142 0.36 8.38 4.52
N TYR A 143 1.59 8.21 5.04
CA TYR A 143 2.64 9.23 4.94
C TYR A 143 3.03 9.48 3.48
N PHE A 144 3.19 8.41 2.69
CA PHE A 144 3.42 8.55 1.25
C PHE A 144 2.30 9.31 0.54
N THR A 145 1.05 9.00 0.87
CA THR A 145 -0.11 9.71 0.32
C THR A 145 -0.06 11.21 0.61
N LEU A 146 0.23 11.60 1.85
CA LEU A 146 0.40 13.02 2.21
C LEU A 146 1.57 13.66 1.46
N GLN A 147 2.73 13.01 1.39
CA GLN A 147 3.90 13.55 0.69
C GLN A 147 3.72 13.63 -0.83
N MET A 148 2.96 12.71 -1.44
CA MET A 148 2.56 12.79 -2.84
C MET A 148 1.70 14.02 -3.10
N LEU A 149 0.69 14.24 -2.24
CA LEU A 149 -0.17 15.42 -2.32
C LEU A 149 0.59 16.72 -2.10
N LYS A 150 1.58 16.74 -1.19
CA LYS A 150 2.47 17.89 -0.99
C LYS A 150 3.29 18.24 -2.23
N ARG A 151 3.85 17.22 -2.90
CA ARG A 151 4.74 17.41 -4.07
C ARG A 151 3.99 17.71 -5.35
N VAL A 152 2.80 17.15 -5.49
CA VAL A 152 1.93 17.27 -6.67
C VAL A 152 0.51 17.63 -6.19
N PRO A 153 0.27 18.86 -5.72
CA PRO A 153 -1.06 19.28 -5.21
C PRO A 153 -2.17 19.14 -6.26
N GLU A 154 -1.82 19.20 -7.55
CA GLU A 154 -2.70 19.04 -8.70
C GLU A 154 -3.06 17.59 -9.02
N LEU A 155 -2.50 16.61 -8.30
CA LEU A 155 -2.83 15.20 -8.47
C LEU A 155 -4.36 15.04 -8.36
N PRO A 156 -5.03 14.37 -9.34
CA PRO A 156 -6.50 14.38 -9.48
C PRO A 156 -7.23 13.47 -8.46
N VAL A 157 -6.83 13.59 -7.19
CA VAL A 157 -7.36 12.85 -6.05
C VAL A 157 -8.70 13.43 -5.62
N ILE A 158 -9.73 12.60 -5.67
CA ILE A 158 -11.08 12.97 -5.17
C ILE A 158 -11.26 12.61 -3.70
N ARG A 159 -10.59 11.54 -3.24
CA ARG A 159 -10.63 11.07 -1.86
C ARG A 159 -9.34 10.33 -1.53
N ALA A 160 -8.84 10.50 -0.32
CA ALA A 160 -7.69 9.77 0.19
C ALA A 160 -8.01 9.21 1.57
N PHE A 161 -8.00 7.88 1.71
CA PHE A 161 -8.16 7.18 2.97
C PHE A 161 -6.79 6.87 3.55
N LEU A 162 -6.55 7.37 4.77
CA LEU A 162 -5.34 7.18 5.54
C LEU A 162 -5.65 6.20 6.67
N LEU A 163 -5.45 4.91 6.40
CA LEU A 163 -5.79 3.80 7.27
C LEU A 163 -4.64 3.50 8.23
N PHE A 164 -4.90 3.55 9.53
CA PHE A 164 -3.92 3.34 10.59
C PHE A 164 -2.66 4.21 10.38
N PRO A 165 -2.82 5.55 10.33
CA PRO A 165 -1.86 6.43 9.65
C PRO A 165 -0.59 6.69 10.47
N THR A 166 0.54 6.06 10.09
CA THR A 166 1.86 6.35 10.66
C THR A 166 2.46 7.59 9.98
N ILE A 167 2.00 8.77 10.42
CA ILE A 167 2.35 10.07 9.81
C ILE A 167 3.14 11.00 10.75
N GLU A 168 3.36 10.56 11.98
CA GLU A 168 4.03 11.32 13.02
C GLU A 168 4.53 10.38 14.14
N ARG A 169 5.51 10.87 14.91
CA ARG A 169 6.00 10.28 16.17
C ARG A 169 6.23 8.77 16.10
N MET A 170 6.66 8.27 14.94
CA MET A 170 6.63 6.82 14.67
C MET A 170 7.55 6.05 15.63
N SER A 171 8.75 6.55 15.91
CA SER A 171 9.69 5.97 16.87
C SER A 171 9.28 6.15 18.34
N GLU A 172 8.34 7.05 18.63
CA GLU A 172 7.82 7.27 19.98
C GLU A 172 6.61 6.38 20.31
N SER A 173 5.98 5.78 19.30
CA SER A 173 4.88 4.84 19.46
C SER A 173 5.33 3.58 20.24
N PRO A 174 4.41 2.85 20.92
CA PRO A 174 4.74 1.62 21.64
C PRO A 174 5.58 0.62 20.83
N ASN A 175 5.16 0.32 19.60
CA ASN A 175 5.92 -0.56 18.71
C ASN A 175 7.16 0.13 18.14
N GLY A 176 7.10 1.43 17.86
CA GLY A 176 8.24 2.23 17.41
C GLY A 176 9.42 2.19 18.37
N ARG A 177 9.18 2.31 19.67
CA ARG A 177 10.24 2.25 20.70
C ARG A 177 10.98 0.92 20.71
N ILE A 178 10.28 -0.17 20.40
CA ILE A 178 10.84 -1.52 20.33
C ILE A 178 11.55 -1.75 18.99
N ALA A 179 10.94 -1.30 17.89
CA ALA A 179 11.42 -1.53 16.53
C ALA A 179 12.61 -0.62 16.16
N THR A 180 12.68 0.61 16.68
CA THR A 180 13.75 1.58 16.38
C THR A 180 15.16 1.01 16.61
N PRO A 181 15.52 0.46 17.78
CA PRO A 181 16.86 -0.11 17.96
C PRO A 181 17.13 -1.27 16.99
N LEU A 182 16.12 -2.10 16.70
CA LEU A 182 16.24 -3.24 15.80
C LEU A 182 16.52 -2.81 14.35
N LEU A 183 15.72 -1.87 13.85
CA LEU A 183 15.74 -1.40 12.45
C LEU A 183 16.80 -0.35 12.18
N CYS A 184 17.21 0.44 13.17
CA CYS A 184 18.22 1.48 12.98
C CYS A 184 19.62 0.99 13.38
N TRP A 185 19.77 0.40 14.57
CA TRP A 185 21.08 0.09 15.14
C TRP A 185 21.54 -1.32 14.83
N PHE A 186 20.63 -2.30 14.84
CA PHE A 186 20.94 -3.70 14.55
C PHE A 186 20.67 -4.12 13.11
N ARG A 187 20.40 -3.18 12.20
CA ARG A 187 20.00 -3.50 10.82
C ARG A 187 20.97 -4.42 10.07
N TYR A 188 22.28 -4.21 10.21
CA TYR A 188 23.27 -5.05 9.54
C TYR A 188 23.31 -6.45 10.14
N VAL A 189 23.04 -6.59 11.44
CA VAL A 189 22.88 -7.89 12.08
C VAL A 189 21.67 -8.61 11.49
N LEU A 190 20.53 -7.92 11.32
CA LEU A 190 19.35 -8.47 10.64
C LEU A 190 19.67 -8.91 9.21
N TYR A 191 20.42 -8.10 8.45
CA TYR A 191 20.75 -8.41 7.07
C TYR A 191 21.64 -9.65 6.98
N VAL A 192 22.71 -9.71 7.79
CA VAL A 192 23.65 -10.83 7.79
C VAL A 192 22.96 -12.10 8.26
N THR A 193 22.23 -12.05 9.39
CA THR A 193 21.53 -13.22 9.92
C THR A 193 20.43 -13.71 8.99
N GLY A 194 19.61 -12.80 8.45
CA GLY A 194 18.58 -13.12 7.46
C GLY A 194 19.17 -13.75 6.20
N TYR A 195 20.26 -13.19 5.67
CA TYR A 195 20.94 -13.76 4.51
C TYR A 195 21.50 -15.16 4.80
N LEU A 196 22.21 -15.35 5.91
CA LEU A 196 22.81 -16.63 6.25
C LEU A 196 21.77 -17.72 6.54
N LEU A 197 20.60 -17.36 7.06
CA LEU A 197 19.52 -18.32 7.35
C LEU A 197 18.67 -18.63 6.11
N LEU A 198 18.28 -17.61 5.35
CA LEU A 198 17.29 -17.75 4.28
C LEU A 198 17.91 -18.07 2.92
N LYS A 199 19.15 -17.65 2.66
CA LYS A 199 19.82 -17.94 1.38
C LYS A 199 20.10 -19.43 1.14
N PRO A 200 20.59 -20.22 2.12
CA PRO A 200 20.78 -21.66 1.92
C PRO A 200 19.48 -22.46 2.08
N CYS A 201 18.40 -21.84 2.56
CA CYS A 201 17.12 -22.51 2.75
C CYS A 201 16.51 -22.90 1.39
N PRO A 202 16.24 -24.20 1.13
CA PRO A 202 15.61 -24.65 -0.10
C PRO A 202 14.26 -23.96 -0.35
N GLU A 203 13.97 -23.64 -1.61
CA GLU A 203 12.71 -23.01 -2.02
C GLU A 203 11.46 -23.80 -1.60
N THR A 204 11.54 -25.12 -1.55
CA THR A 204 10.45 -25.98 -1.07
C THR A 204 10.15 -25.75 0.42
N ILE A 205 11.19 -25.51 1.24
CA ILE A 205 11.03 -25.20 2.66
C ILE A 205 10.48 -23.79 2.84
N LYS A 206 11.02 -22.80 2.10
CA LYS A 206 10.48 -21.43 2.11
C LYS A 206 8.99 -21.43 1.73
N SER A 207 8.64 -22.10 0.64
CA SER A 207 7.27 -22.24 0.17
C SER A 207 6.37 -22.91 1.22
N LEU A 208 6.85 -23.97 1.88
CA LEU A 208 6.13 -24.63 2.97
C LEU A 208 5.90 -23.68 4.16
N LEU A 209 6.93 -22.92 4.57
CA LEU A 209 6.84 -21.95 5.67
C LEU A 209 5.85 -20.83 5.34
N ILE A 210 5.92 -20.28 4.13
CA ILE A 210 5.00 -19.24 3.65
C ILE A 210 3.58 -19.77 3.63
N ARG A 211 3.36 -20.96 3.04
CA ARG A 211 2.03 -21.57 2.99
C ARG A 211 1.46 -21.81 4.38
N ARG A 212 2.28 -22.30 5.32
CA ARG A 212 1.85 -22.45 6.73
C ARG A 212 1.54 -21.11 7.38
N GLY A 213 2.36 -20.08 7.16
CA GLY A 213 2.13 -18.74 7.67
C GLY A 213 0.83 -18.12 7.13
N LEU A 214 0.61 -18.21 5.82
CA LEU A 214 -0.63 -17.78 5.18
C LEU A 214 -1.86 -18.54 5.69
N GLN A 215 -1.75 -19.86 5.89
CA GLN A 215 -2.82 -20.67 6.46
C GLN A 215 -3.16 -20.23 7.89
N VAL A 216 -2.17 -19.93 8.73
CA VAL A 216 -2.38 -19.39 10.08
C VAL A 216 -3.05 -18.01 10.03
N MET A 217 -2.71 -17.20 9.03
CA MET A 217 -3.34 -15.90 8.78
C MET A 217 -4.68 -15.98 8.03
N ASN A 218 -5.19 -17.17 7.70
CA ASN A 218 -6.39 -17.36 6.86
C ASN A 218 -6.36 -16.56 5.54
N LEU A 219 -5.17 -16.39 4.96
CA LEU A 219 -4.99 -15.69 3.70
C LEU A 219 -4.91 -16.69 2.54
N GLU A 220 -5.96 -16.73 1.73
CA GLU A 220 -5.92 -17.35 0.41
C GLU A 220 -5.28 -16.37 -0.57
N ASN A 221 -3.95 -16.41 -0.68
CA ASN A 221 -3.24 -15.66 -1.70
C ASN A 221 -3.05 -16.52 -2.95
N GLU A 222 -3.72 -16.12 -4.03
CA GLU A 222 -3.49 -16.66 -5.39
C GLU A 222 -2.07 -16.35 -5.89
N PHE A 223 -1.47 -15.28 -5.38
CA PHE A 223 -0.13 -14.84 -5.75
C PHE A 223 0.90 -15.32 -4.73
N SER A 224 1.99 -15.87 -5.25
CA SER A 224 3.05 -16.46 -4.44
C SER A 224 3.78 -15.38 -3.63
N PRO A 225 3.69 -15.36 -2.29
CA PRO A 225 4.44 -14.41 -1.48
C PRO A 225 5.89 -14.87 -1.27
N LEU A 226 6.51 -15.55 -2.24
CA LEU A 226 7.90 -16.04 -2.11
C LEU A 226 8.87 -14.91 -1.72
N ASN A 227 8.59 -13.70 -2.20
CA ASN A 227 9.32 -12.47 -1.88
C ASN A 227 9.38 -12.16 -0.38
N ILE A 228 8.45 -12.67 0.45
CA ILE A 228 8.47 -12.47 1.91
C ILE A 228 9.72 -13.07 2.55
N LEU A 229 10.22 -14.20 2.02
CA LEU A 229 11.41 -14.86 2.54
C LEU A 229 12.65 -14.56 1.70
N GLU A 230 12.58 -13.61 0.76
CA GLU A 230 13.74 -13.20 0.00
C GLU A 230 14.59 -12.20 0.81
N PRO A 231 15.88 -12.51 1.06
CA PRO A 231 16.75 -11.64 1.85
C PRO A 231 16.81 -10.20 1.34
N PHE A 232 16.77 -10.02 0.02
CA PHE A 232 16.75 -8.70 -0.62
C PHE A 232 15.51 -7.89 -0.22
N CYS A 233 14.32 -8.49 -0.31
CA CYS A 233 13.07 -7.82 0.03
C CYS A 233 12.97 -7.51 1.52
N LEU A 234 13.41 -8.44 2.38
CA LEU A 234 13.45 -8.23 3.82
C LEU A 234 14.45 -7.13 4.22
N ALA A 235 15.62 -7.08 3.60
CA ALA A 235 16.60 -6.03 3.84
C ALA A 235 16.06 -4.65 3.44
N ASN A 236 15.35 -4.55 2.31
CA ASN A 236 14.73 -3.29 1.88
C ASN A 236 13.57 -2.87 2.79
N ALA A 237 12.74 -3.81 3.25
CA ALA A 237 11.68 -3.52 4.21
C ALA A 237 12.24 -2.99 5.55
N ALA A 238 13.32 -3.60 6.03
CA ALA A 238 14.01 -3.15 7.23
C ALA A 238 14.75 -1.82 7.02
N TYR A 239 15.34 -1.59 5.84
CA TYR A 239 15.97 -0.32 5.47
C TYR A 239 14.96 0.83 5.48
N LEU A 240 13.83 0.63 4.81
CA LEU A 240 12.71 1.57 4.80
C LEU A 240 12.20 1.80 6.22
N GLY A 241 11.97 0.73 6.98
CA GLY A 241 11.50 0.82 8.38
C GLY A 241 12.47 1.60 9.27
N GLY A 242 13.78 1.50 9.04
CA GLY A 242 14.77 2.32 9.73
C GLY A 242 14.62 3.81 9.41
N GLN A 243 14.39 4.18 8.15
CA GLN A 243 14.14 5.58 7.78
C GLN A 243 12.79 6.09 8.27
N GLU A 244 11.75 5.26 8.27
CA GLU A 244 10.45 5.57 8.84
C GLU A 244 10.58 6.04 10.31
N MET A 245 11.31 5.28 11.13
CA MET A 245 11.56 5.64 12.54
C MET A 245 12.30 6.97 12.72
N MET A 246 13.17 7.32 11.76
CA MET A 246 14.05 8.50 11.85
C MET A 246 13.43 9.77 11.26
N GLU A 247 12.58 9.63 10.23
CA GLU A 247 12.09 10.76 9.44
C GLU A 247 10.59 11.04 9.67
N VAL A 248 9.79 10.05 10.04
CA VAL A 248 8.35 10.21 10.31
C VAL A 248 8.14 10.67 11.76
N VAL A 249 8.60 11.89 12.02
CA VAL A 249 8.63 12.48 13.38
C VAL A 249 7.53 13.53 13.55
N LYS A 250 7.54 14.58 12.73
CA LYS A 250 6.56 15.68 12.84
C LYS A 250 5.42 15.50 11.84
N ARG A 251 4.17 15.62 12.30
CA ARG A 251 2.99 15.66 11.43
C ARG A 251 3.03 16.87 10.50
N ASP A 252 2.75 16.66 9.22
CA ASP A 252 2.71 17.72 8.20
C ASP A 252 1.35 18.42 8.19
N ASP A 253 1.11 19.25 9.20
CA ASP A 253 -0.17 19.95 9.39
C ASP A 253 -0.51 20.91 8.24
N GLU A 254 0.49 21.49 7.57
CA GLU A 254 0.29 22.39 6.43
C GLU A 254 -0.37 21.66 5.26
N THR A 255 0.20 20.51 4.88
CA THR A 255 -0.34 19.67 3.80
C THR A 255 -1.70 19.09 4.18
N ILE A 256 -1.88 18.66 5.43
CA ILE A 256 -3.16 18.15 5.92
C ILE A 256 -4.23 19.24 5.82
N LYS A 257 -3.93 20.46 6.25
CA LYS A 257 -4.85 21.60 6.19
C LYS A 257 -5.27 21.91 4.75
N GLU A 258 -4.31 21.95 3.82
CA GLU A 258 -4.56 22.24 2.41
C GLU A 258 -5.50 21.22 1.75
N HIS A 259 -5.41 19.95 2.16
CA HIS A 259 -6.16 18.86 1.55
C HIS A 259 -7.26 18.26 2.43
N LEU A 260 -7.55 18.88 3.58
CA LEU A 260 -8.43 18.32 4.61
C LEU A 260 -9.77 17.83 4.07
N CYS A 261 -10.36 18.55 3.11
CA CYS A 261 -11.66 18.23 2.52
C CYS A 261 -11.70 16.90 1.73
N LYS A 262 -10.54 16.37 1.31
CA LYS A 262 -10.44 15.08 0.60
C LYS A 262 -9.76 13.99 1.43
N LEU A 263 -9.35 14.27 2.67
CA LEU A 263 -8.68 13.31 3.54
C LEU A 263 -9.67 12.66 4.52
N THR A 264 -9.62 11.34 4.61
CA THR A 264 -10.30 10.56 5.66
C THR A 264 -9.24 9.82 6.47
N PHE A 265 -9.13 10.11 7.75
CA PHE A 265 -8.22 9.42 8.67
C PHE A 265 -8.99 8.32 9.41
N TYR A 266 -8.41 7.13 9.50
CA TYR A 266 -8.99 6.02 10.25
C TYR A 266 -7.98 5.44 11.22
N TYR A 267 -8.16 5.68 12.52
CA TYR A 267 -7.28 5.21 13.59
C TYR A 267 -7.83 3.94 14.25
N GLY A 268 -6.95 3.05 14.71
CA GLY A 268 -7.32 1.90 15.53
C GLY A 268 -7.33 2.23 17.02
N THR A 269 -8.31 1.72 17.79
CA THR A 269 -8.34 1.87 19.26
C THR A 269 -7.23 1.12 19.97
N ILE A 270 -6.73 0.05 19.36
CA ILE A 270 -5.70 -0.84 19.90
C ILE A 270 -4.39 -0.78 19.10
N ASP A 271 -4.20 0.26 18.29
CA ASP A 271 -3.07 0.37 17.38
C ASP A 271 -1.76 0.76 18.12
N PRO A 272 -0.76 -0.12 18.17
CA PRO A 272 0.51 0.16 18.86
C PRO A 272 1.50 1.00 18.03
N TRP A 273 1.20 1.31 16.77
CA TRP A 273 1.99 2.19 15.90
C TRP A 273 1.41 3.61 15.85
N CYS A 274 0.07 3.71 15.96
CA CYS A 274 -0.66 4.98 15.95
C CYS A 274 -1.62 5.02 17.14
N PRO A 275 -1.11 5.28 18.36
CA PRO A 275 -1.92 5.25 19.57
C PRO A 275 -3.12 6.20 19.52
N LYS A 276 -4.12 5.95 20.36
CA LYS A 276 -5.35 6.75 20.43
C LYS A 276 -5.07 8.23 20.70
N GLU A 277 -4.00 8.54 21.41
CA GLU A 277 -3.55 9.91 21.66
C GLU A 277 -3.27 10.67 20.35
N TYR A 278 -2.78 10.01 19.30
CA TYR A 278 -2.52 10.65 18.01
C TYR A 278 -3.83 11.00 17.28
N TYR A 279 -4.85 10.14 17.42
CA TYR A 279 -6.21 10.44 16.97
C TYR A 279 -6.79 11.66 17.72
N GLU A 280 -6.61 11.73 19.04
CA GLU A 280 -7.10 12.83 19.87
C GLU A 280 -6.43 14.16 19.48
N ASP A 281 -5.11 14.14 19.29
CA ASP A 281 -4.32 15.31 18.86
C ASP A 281 -4.78 15.82 17.49
N ILE A 282 -4.86 14.95 16.47
CA ILE A 282 -5.28 15.38 15.13
C ILE A 282 -6.74 15.84 15.10
N LYS A 283 -7.63 15.19 15.86
CA LYS A 283 -9.04 15.62 15.94
C LYS A 283 -9.20 16.97 16.61
N LYS A 284 -8.34 17.29 17.59
CA LYS A 284 -8.28 18.60 18.23
C LYS A 284 -7.78 19.68 17.28
N ASP A 285 -6.75 19.39 16.49
CA ASP A 285 -6.15 20.37 15.57
C ASP A 285 -7.00 20.58 14.30
N PHE A 286 -7.74 19.56 13.87
CA PHE A 286 -8.62 19.59 12.69
C PHE A 286 -10.04 19.09 13.02
N PRO A 287 -10.83 19.84 13.82
CA PRO A 287 -12.15 19.39 14.27
C PRO A 287 -13.15 19.13 13.14
N GLU A 288 -13.05 19.91 12.05
CA GLU A 288 -13.85 19.78 10.81
C GLU A 288 -13.40 18.61 9.92
N GLY A 289 -12.27 17.96 10.23
CA GLY A 289 -11.74 16.84 9.45
C GLY A 289 -12.55 15.56 9.59
N ASP A 290 -12.61 14.77 8.52
CA ASP A 290 -13.12 13.39 8.53
C ASP A 290 -12.09 12.47 9.19
N ILE A 291 -12.08 12.49 10.52
CA ILE A 291 -11.13 11.77 11.37
C ILE A 291 -11.92 10.81 12.24
N ARG A 292 -11.69 9.51 12.04
CA ARG A 292 -12.48 8.43 12.62
C ARG A 292 -11.61 7.55 13.51
N LEU A 293 -12.23 7.03 14.56
CA LEU A 293 -11.65 6.04 15.46
C LEU A 293 -12.40 4.71 15.33
N CYS A 294 -11.68 3.61 15.21
CA CYS A 294 -12.24 2.28 15.04
C CYS A 294 -12.97 1.79 16.30
N GLU A 295 -14.28 1.61 16.24
CA GLU A 295 -15.06 1.06 17.36
C GLU A 295 -14.97 -0.48 17.47
N LYS A 296 -14.40 -1.14 16.46
CA LYS A 296 -14.38 -2.61 16.32
C LYS A 296 -13.07 -3.27 16.77
N ASN A 297 -12.14 -2.52 17.39
CA ASN A 297 -10.82 -3.02 17.79
C ASN A 297 -10.06 -3.71 16.64
N ILE A 298 -10.16 -3.16 15.43
CA ILE A 298 -9.44 -3.69 14.27
C ILE A 298 -7.94 -3.41 14.47
N PRO A 299 -7.07 -4.42 14.34
CA PRO A 299 -5.64 -4.25 14.50
C PRO A 299 -5.05 -3.48 13.31
N HIS A 300 -3.88 -2.87 13.53
CA HIS A 300 -3.10 -2.17 12.50
C HIS A 300 -2.97 -2.98 11.21
N ALA A 301 -2.57 -4.26 11.32
CA ALA A 301 -2.46 -5.19 10.19
C ALA A 301 -3.83 -5.78 9.78
N PHE A 302 -4.81 -4.92 9.51
CA PHE A 302 -6.19 -5.31 9.17
C PHE A 302 -6.25 -6.26 7.97
N ILE A 303 -5.27 -6.19 7.06
CA ILE A 303 -5.21 -7.00 5.85
C ILE A 303 -5.13 -8.51 6.11
N THR A 304 -4.87 -8.94 7.34
CA THR A 304 -4.84 -10.36 7.70
C THR A 304 -6.24 -10.96 7.86
N HIS A 305 -7.16 -10.24 8.50
CA HIS A 305 -8.44 -10.81 8.92
C HIS A 305 -9.65 -9.88 8.75
N PHE A 306 -9.44 -8.58 8.51
CA PHE A 306 -10.48 -7.55 8.50
C PHE A 306 -10.58 -6.84 7.14
N ASN A 307 -10.20 -7.54 6.06
CA ASN A 307 -10.23 -7.03 4.70
C ASN A 307 -11.65 -6.59 4.29
N GLN A 308 -12.65 -7.43 4.56
CA GLN A 308 -14.03 -7.18 4.15
C GLN A 308 -14.59 -5.97 4.91
N GLU A 309 -14.41 -5.93 6.22
CA GLU A 309 -14.93 -4.87 7.09
C GLU A 309 -14.33 -3.50 6.75
N MET A 310 -13.04 -3.47 6.40
CA MET A 310 -12.39 -2.24 5.93
C MET A 310 -12.85 -1.85 4.53
N ALA A 311 -13.07 -2.82 3.64
CA ALA A 311 -13.60 -2.55 2.32
C ALA A 311 -15.05 -2.01 2.39
N ASP A 312 -15.90 -2.57 3.24
CA ASP A 312 -17.29 -2.13 3.46
C ASP A 312 -17.32 -0.66 3.91
N MET A 313 -16.52 -0.31 4.91
CA MET A 313 -16.46 1.05 5.45
C MET A 313 -16.00 2.09 4.41
N ILE A 314 -15.00 1.73 3.59
CA ILE A 314 -14.48 2.60 2.54
C ILE A 314 -15.51 2.72 1.41
N ALA A 315 -16.10 1.61 0.96
CA ALA A 315 -17.10 1.61 -0.09
C ALA A 315 -18.34 2.41 0.33
N ASP A 316 -18.79 2.28 1.58
CA ASP A 316 -19.86 3.09 2.15
C ASP A 316 -19.52 4.57 2.14
N SER A 317 -18.31 4.94 2.56
CA SER A 317 -17.84 6.33 2.56
C SER A 317 -17.70 6.91 1.14
N LEU A 318 -17.45 6.05 0.15
CA LEU A 318 -17.30 6.42 -1.25
C LEU A 318 -18.63 6.52 -1.99
N LYS A 319 -19.77 6.06 -1.45
CA LYS A 319 -21.06 6.03 -2.16
C LYS A 319 -21.42 7.37 -2.80
N ASP A 320 -21.29 8.45 -2.03
CA ASP A 320 -21.63 9.80 -2.52
C ASP A 320 -20.63 10.30 -3.58
N ASP A 321 -19.34 10.03 -3.39
CA ASP A 321 -18.28 10.40 -4.33
C ASP A 321 -18.42 9.65 -5.66
N LEU A 322 -18.76 8.36 -5.61
CA LEU A 322 -18.90 7.48 -6.78
C LEU A 322 -20.27 7.56 -7.47
N SER A 323 -21.27 8.17 -6.83
CA SER A 323 -22.59 8.42 -7.44
C SER A 323 -22.56 9.54 -8.48
N LYS A 324 -21.57 10.44 -8.38
CA LYS A 324 -21.38 11.61 -9.25
C LYS A 324 -20.52 11.33 -10.48
N MET A 325 -20.01 10.09 -10.64
CA MET A 325 -19.10 9.65 -11.71
C MET A 325 -19.82 8.88 -12.81
#